data_AF-A0A166BWC5-F1
#
_entry.id   AF-A0A166BWC5-F1
#
_cell.length_a   1.000
_cell.length_b   1.000
_cell.length_c   1.000
_cell.angle_alpha   90.00
_cell.angle_beta   90.00
_cell.angle_gamma   90.00
#
_symmetry.space_group_name_H-M   'P 1'
#
loop_
_entity.id
_entity.type
_entity.pdbx_description
1 polymer ?
#
loop_
_entity_poly.entity_id
_entity_poly.type
_entity_poly.pdbx_seq_one_letter_code
_entity_poly.pdbx_strand_id
1 'polypeptide(L)' 'SCDPLLASLKECLLNSDCVVKNGHLPSECFKSYPEQLPDQCHSLRRALFNCKRGQLDMRKRFRGN' A
#
# COMPACT_ATOMS: atom_id res chain seq x y z
N SER A 1 -14.20 -2.54 -1.94
CA SER A 1 -13.28 -2.72 -0.80
C SER A 1 -11.86 -2.85 -1.31
N CYS A 2 -10.86 -2.25 -0.64
CA CYS A 2 -9.46 -2.30 -1.05
C CYS A 2 -8.66 -3.41 -0.34
N ASP A 3 -9.35 -4.37 0.29
CA ASP A 3 -8.77 -5.49 1.01
C ASP A 3 -7.76 -6.34 0.22
N PRO A 4 -7.99 -6.70 -1.07
CA PRO A 4 -6.98 -7.48 -1.81
C PRO A 4 -5.67 -6.70 -1.98
N LEU A 5 -5.73 -5.39 -2.24
CA LEU A 5 -4.54 -4.54 -2.30
C LEU A 5 -3.82 -4.45 -0.95
N LEU A 6 -4.58 -4.44 0.14
CA LEU A 6 -4.03 -4.44 1.49
C LEU A 6 -3.31 -5.77 1.80
N ALA A 7 -3.89 -6.90 1.41
CA ALA A 7 -3.29 -8.22 1.57
C ALA A 7 -2.00 -8.35 0.76
N SER A 8 -2.02 -7.97 -0.52
CA SER A 8 -0.83 -7.99 -1.37
C SER A 8 0.28 -7.08 -0.85
N LEU A 9 -0.08 -5.89 -0.31
CA LEU A 9 0.93 -4.99 0.28
C LEU A 9 1.57 -5.61 1.53
N LYS A 10 0.79 -6.31 2.38
CA LYS A 10 1.32 -7.01 3.56
C LYS A 10 2.26 -8.14 3.15
N GLU A 11 1.89 -8.96 2.17
CA GLU A 11 2.77 -9.99 1.62
C GLU A 11 4.06 -9.39 1.05
N CYS A 12 3.97 -8.28 0.33
CA CYS A 12 5.14 -7.60 -0.21
C CYS A 12 6.09 -7.13 0.91
N LEU A 13 5.54 -6.57 1.99
CA LEU A 13 6.32 -6.16 3.15
C LEU A 13 6.99 -7.34 3.86
N LEU A 14 6.27 -8.46 4.04
CA LEU A 14 6.79 -9.66 4.69
C LEU A 14 7.97 -10.29 3.92
N ASN A 15 7.95 -10.19 2.58
CA ASN A 15 9.03 -10.67 1.72
C ASN A 15 10.13 -9.62 1.48
N SER A 16 9.96 -8.40 1.98
CA SER A 16 10.94 -7.32 1.77
C SER A 16 12.18 -7.52 2.63
N ASP A 17 13.31 -7.01 2.12
CA ASP A 17 14.59 -7.05 2.81
C ASP A 17 14.55 -6.41 4.21
N CYS A 18 13.73 -5.38 4.40
CA CYS A 18 13.59 -4.73 5.70
C CYS A 18 13.01 -5.66 6.78
N VAL A 19 12.08 -6.55 6.44
CA VAL A 19 11.53 -7.53 7.39
C VAL A 19 12.41 -8.77 7.46
N VAL A 20 12.85 -9.28 6.32
CA VAL A 20 13.60 -10.54 6.23
C VAL A 20 15.05 -10.40 6.73
N LYS A 21 15.76 -9.33 6.33
CA LYS A 21 17.17 -9.13 6.70
C LYS A 21 17.33 -8.42 8.04
N ASN A 22 16.53 -7.37 8.29
CA ASN A 22 16.69 -6.54 9.48
C ASN A 22 15.75 -6.92 10.63
N GLY A 23 14.72 -7.75 10.38
CA GLY A 23 13.78 -8.18 11.43
C GLY A 23 12.84 -7.09 11.94
N HIS A 24 12.72 -5.97 11.22
CA HIS A 24 11.81 -4.89 11.61
C HIS A 24 10.34 -5.27 11.39
N LEU A 25 9.45 -4.57 12.08
CA LEU A 25 8.01 -4.74 11.83
C LEU A 25 7.64 -4.19 10.45
N PRO A 26 6.71 -4.84 9.71
CA PRO A 26 6.21 -4.36 8.42
C PRO A 26 5.75 -2.89 8.45
N SER A 27 5.10 -2.48 9.54
CA SER A 27 4.64 -1.10 9.75
C SER A 27 5.79 -0.10 9.92
N GLU A 28 6.91 -0.55 10.50
CA GLU A 28 8.11 0.26 10.69
C GLU A 28 8.88 0.39 9.38
N CYS A 29 9.07 -0.71 8.64
CA CYS A 29 9.65 -0.71 7.30
C CYS A 29 8.93 0.27 6.36
N PHE A 30 7.61 0.30 6.43
CA PHE A 30 6.79 1.18 5.61
C PHE A 30 6.91 2.67 5.94
N LYS A 31 7.25 3.01 7.20
CA LYS A 31 7.37 4.40 7.68
C LYS A 31 8.80 4.91 7.66
N SER A 32 9.73 4.10 8.18
CA SER A 32 11.10 4.50 8.48
C SER A 32 12.08 4.12 7.37
N TYR A 33 11.77 3.08 6.58
CA TYR A 33 12.68 2.54 5.57
C TYR A 33 12.02 2.35 4.19
N PRO A 34 11.38 3.40 3.62
CA PRO A 34 10.80 3.32 2.29
C PRO A 34 11.83 3.00 1.20
N GLU A 35 13.10 3.36 1.38
CA GLU A 35 14.15 3.05 0.39
C GLU A 35 14.55 1.57 0.35
N GLN A 36 14.30 0.80 1.42
CA GLN A 36 14.63 -0.63 1.48
C GLN A 36 13.50 -1.51 0.92
N LEU A 37 12.40 -0.89 0.47
CA LEU A 37 11.24 -1.58 -0.08
C LEU A 37 11.37 -1.71 -1.60
N PRO A 38 11.11 -2.90 -2.17
CA PRO A 38 11.13 -3.08 -3.61
C PRO A 38 10.04 -2.25 -4.31
N ASP A 39 10.28 -1.89 -5.57
CA ASP A 39 9.35 -1.10 -6.41
C ASP A 39 7.93 -1.67 -6.45
N GLN A 40 7.80 -3.00 -6.36
CA GLN A 40 6.51 -3.67 -6.28
C GLN A 40 5.68 -3.20 -5.07
N CYS A 41 6.30 -3.04 -3.90
CA CYS A 41 5.61 -2.56 -2.70
C CYS A 41 5.21 -1.08 -2.84
N HIS A 42 6.03 -0.27 -3.53
CA HIS A 42 5.70 1.13 -3.84
C HIS A 42 4.51 1.25 -4.79
N SER A 43 4.44 0.37 -5.80
CA SER A 43 3.30 0.29 -6.72
C SER A 43 2.02 -0.09 -5.98
N LEU A 44 2.06 -1.13 -5.14
CA LEU A 44 0.94 -1.56 -4.31
C LEU A 44 0.48 -0.47 -3.33
N ARG A 45 1.42 0.27 -2.73
CA ARG A 45 1.12 1.42 -1.88
C ARG A 45 0.34 2.49 -2.65
N ARG A 46 0.77 2.82 -3.86
CA ARG A 46 0.10 3.82 -4.71
C ARG A 46 -1.27 3.33 -5.18
N ALA A 47 -1.40 2.05 -5.54
CA ALA A 47 -2.68 1.43 -5.89
C ALA A 47 -3.67 1.43 -4.70
N LEU A 48 -3.21 1.06 -3.50
CA LEU A 48 -4.02 1.08 -2.28
C LEU A 48 -4.46 2.50 -1.93
N PHE A 49 -3.57 3.49 -2.06
CA PHE A 49 -3.90 4.90 -1.86
C PHE A 49 -4.98 5.37 -2.84
N ASN A 50 -4.82 5.07 -4.14
CA ASN A 50 -5.80 5.40 -5.17
C ASN A 50 -7.14 4.71 -4.94
N CYS A 51 -7.13 3.45 -4.50
CA CYS A 51 -8.33 2.71 -4.18
C CYS A 51 -9.08 3.34 -3.00
N LYS A 52 -8.38 3.59 -1.87
CA LYS A 52 -8.98 4.24 -0.69
C LYS A 52 -9.47 5.64 -1.00
N ARG A 53 -8.69 6.41 -1.76
CA ARG A 53 -9.07 7.75 -2.23
C ARG A 53 -10.31 7.67 -3.11
N GLY A 54 -10.38 6.74 -4.07
CA GLY A 54 -11.56 6.51 -4.90
C GLY A 54 -12.79 6.12 -4.08
N GLN A 55 -12.64 5.31 -3.04
CA GLN A 55 -13.74 4.97 -2.12
C GLN A 55 -14.26 6.17 -1.32
N LEU A 56 -13.37 7.09 -0.92
CA LEU A 56 -13.74 8.32 -0.21
C LEU A 56 -14.30 9.40 -1.16
N ASP A 57 -13.82 9.42 -2.40
CA ASP A 57 -14.12 10.42 -3.43
C ASP A 57 -15.24 9.94 -4.38
N MET A 58 -16.33 9.43 -3.80
CA MET A 58 -17.59 9.16 -4.51
C MET A 58 -18.43 10.45 -4.73
N ARG A 59 -17.93 11.62 -4.28
CA ARG A 59 -18.68 12.90 -4.24
C ARG A 59 -18.80 13.64 -5.58
N LYS A 60 -18.49 13.01 -6.72
CA LYS A 60 -18.66 13.64 -8.06
C LYS A 60 -19.24 12.72 -9.13
N ARG A 61 -20.28 11.94 -8.81
CA ARG A 61 -21.06 11.22 -9.83
C ARG A 61 -22.55 11.60 -9.90
N PHE A 62 -22.94 12.73 -9.32
CA PHE A 62 -24.24 13.35 -9.58
C PHE A 62 -24.09 14.78 -10.13
N ARG A 63 -23.65 14.88 -11.38
CA ARG A 63 -24.00 15.95 -12.31
C ARG A 63 -24.15 15.20 -13.64
N GLY A 64 -25.28 14.54 -13.90
CA GLY A 64 -26.55 15.19 -14.18
C GLY A 64 -26.48 15.70 -15.62
N ASN A 65 -27.08 14.94 -16.53
CA ASN A 65 -27.27 15.23 -17.95
C ASN A 65 -27.92 16.60 -18.19
#